data_AF-A0A642C2T0-F1
#
_entry.id   AF-A0A642C2T0-F1
#
_cell.length_a   1.000
_cell.length_b   1.000
_cell.length_c   1.000
_cell.angle_alpha   90.00
_cell.angle_beta   90.00
_cell.angle_gamma   90.00
#
_symmetry.space_group_name_H-M   'P 1'
#
loop_
_entity.id
_entity.type
_entity.pdbx_description
1 polymer ?
#
loop_
_entity_poly.entity_id
_entity_poly.type
_entity_poly.pdbx_seq_one_letter_code
_entity_poly.pdbx_strand_id
1 'polypeptide(L)'
;KYDIFDRVNRGGTPLNKQEMRNALYRGRCTRMLDKLCCSPEFLIATGRSINKERMKDQYVVLRAMAFLMLHRGEFKDIPALQYRGDIDDFLARFMVYVNDNAPEKLIVDYENLFIRCMQISYDLLGENGFRFSGNGIRRPINMPLFEALSYLFSFVPEKIDYTWASRLILDIESVKEEFDDSRYFSGNIDSTTSVSFRFDRMDKIINRIQL
;
A
#
# COMPACT_ATOMS: atom_id res chain seq x y z
N LYS A 1 -21.41 13.61 -6.21
CA LYS A 1 -21.82 12.19 -6.08
C LYS A 1 -21.72 11.67 -4.65
N TYR A 2 -20.79 12.18 -3.81
CA TYR A 2 -20.71 11.90 -2.37
C TYR A 2 -21.90 12.44 -1.54
N ASP A 3 -22.45 13.62 -1.88
CA ASP A 3 -23.56 14.24 -1.13
C ASP A 3 -24.86 13.42 -1.00
N ILE A 4 -25.14 12.55 -1.98
CA ILE A 4 -26.35 11.71 -1.95
C ILE A 4 -26.18 10.60 -0.91
N PHE A 5 -24.97 10.14 -0.64
CA PHE A 5 -24.70 9.05 0.30
C PHE A 5 -24.52 9.54 1.73
N ASP A 6 -23.99 10.73 1.98
CA ASP A 6 -24.02 11.35 3.33
C ASP A 6 -25.47 11.57 3.84
N ARG A 7 -26.45 11.60 2.92
CA ARG A 7 -27.88 11.59 3.26
C ARG A 7 -28.43 10.18 3.53
N VAL A 8 -27.98 9.16 2.78
CA VAL A 8 -28.41 7.75 2.96
C VAL A 8 -27.72 7.07 4.14
N ASN A 9 -26.51 7.49 4.52
CA ASN A 9 -25.70 6.94 5.62
C ASN A 9 -26.17 7.39 7.03
N ARG A 10 -27.46 7.73 7.18
CA ARG A 10 -28.06 8.29 8.41
C ARG A 10 -28.96 7.30 9.17
N GLY A 11 -29.12 6.07 8.68
CA GLY A 11 -29.83 4.99 9.37
C GLY A 11 -28.88 3.83 9.73
N GLY A 12 -28.90 3.37 10.97
CA GLY A 12 -28.02 2.29 11.46
C GLY A 12 -26.57 2.73 11.69
N THR A 13 -25.64 1.77 11.79
CA THR A 13 -24.20 2.04 11.90
C THR A 13 -23.67 2.59 10.58
N PRO A 14 -23.11 3.82 10.53
CA PRO A 14 -22.67 4.42 9.28
C PRO A 14 -21.51 3.66 8.65
N LEU A 15 -21.58 3.44 7.33
CA LEU A 15 -20.48 2.89 6.54
C LEU A 15 -19.27 3.82 6.60
N ASN A 16 -18.07 3.25 6.73
CA ASN A 16 -16.81 3.99 6.60
C ASN A 16 -16.51 4.26 5.12
N LYS A 17 -15.45 5.04 4.88
CA LYS A 17 -15.07 5.44 3.52
C LYS A 17 -14.74 4.25 2.61
N GLN A 18 -14.14 3.18 3.14
CA GLN A 18 -13.83 1.99 2.36
C GLN A 18 -15.08 1.14 2.06
N GLU A 19 -15.97 0.96 3.04
CA GLU A 19 -17.26 0.29 2.88
C GLU A 19 -18.12 1.02 1.82
N MET A 20 -18.14 2.35 1.86
CA MET A 20 -18.79 3.17 0.84
C MET A 20 -18.16 2.97 -0.54
N ARG A 21 -16.82 3.00 -0.66
CA ARG A 21 -16.13 2.75 -1.94
C ARG A 21 -16.47 1.37 -2.51
N ASN A 22 -16.44 0.33 -1.68
CA ASN A 22 -16.74 -1.03 -2.12
C ASN A 22 -18.19 -1.12 -2.67
N ALA A 23 -19.15 -0.47 -1.98
CA ALA A 23 -20.53 -0.40 -2.46
C ALA A 23 -20.69 0.40 -3.76
N LEU A 24 -19.99 1.53 -3.90
CA LEU A 24 -20.11 2.45 -5.05
C LEU A 24 -19.37 1.98 -6.31
N TYR A 25 -18.21 1.35 -6.12
CA TYR A 25 -17.28 1.00 -7.19
C TYR A 25 -17.09 -0.51 -7.30
N ARG A 26 -18.15 -1.27 -7.03
CA ARG A 26 -18.17 -2.72 -7.18
C ARG A 26 -17.80 -3.12 -8.61
N GLY A 27 -16.81 -3.98 -8.77
CA GLY A 27 -16.31 -4.32 -10.10
C GLY A 27 -15.03 -5.15 -10.10
N ARG A 28 -14.19 -4.94 -11.14
CA ARG A 28 -12.87 -5.59 -11.27
C ARG A 28 -11.98 -5.26 -10.08
N CYS A 29 -11.99 -4.02 -9.61
CA CYS A 29 -11.18 -3.57 -8.50
C CYS A 29 -11.54 -4.28 -7.18
N THR A 30 -12.82 -4.38 -6.82
CA THR A 30 -13.22 -5.07 -5.58
C THR A 30 -12.87 -6.56 -5.62
N ARG A 31 -12.98 -7.23 -6.77
CA ARG A 31 -12.55 -8.63 -6.94
C ARG A 31 -11.04 -8.81 -6.80
N MET A 32 -10.25 -7.89 -7.36
CA MET A 32 -8.80 -7.85 -7.17
C MET A 32 -8.45 -7.71 -5.68
N LEU A 33 -9.10 -6.78 -4.97
CA LEU A 33 -8.87 -6.59 -3.52
C LEU A 33 -9.20 -7.86 -2.72
N ASP A 34 -10.35 -8.49 -2.98
CA ASP A 34 -10.74 -9.74 -2.31
C ASP A 34 -9.70 -10.85 -2.51
N LYS A 35 -9.21 -11.01 -3.76
CA LYS A 35 -8.17 -11.98 -4.10
C LYS A 35 -6.87 -11.71 -3.33
N LEU A 36 -6.39 -10.47 -3.36
CA LEU A 36 -5.11 -10.10 -2.72
C LEU A 36 -5.18 -10.18 -1.19
N CYS A 37 -6.28 -9.73 -0.57
CA CYS A 37 -6.50 -9.84 0.88
C CYS A 37 -6.60 -11.29 1.38
N CYS A 38 -7.00 -12.22 0.52
CA CYS A 38 -7.08 -13.65 0.85
C CYS A 38 -5.79 -14.43 0.50
N SER A 39 -4.81 -13.80 -0.12
CA SER A 39 -3.57 -14.49 -0.53
C SER A 39 -2.74 -14.94 0.69
N PRO A 40 -2.15 -16.16 0.65
CA PRO A 40 -1.27 -16.63 1.71
C PRO A 40 -0.11 -15.68 1.98
N GLU A 41 0.50 -15.12 0.94
CA GLU A 41 1.68 -14.25 1.02
C GLU A 41 1.37 -12.96 1.79
N PHE A 42 0.24 -12.30 1.48
CA PHE A 42 -0.22 -11.15 2.25
C PHE A 42 -0.53 -11.50 3.71
N LEU A 43 -1.22 -12.61 3.93
CA LEU A 43 -1.59 -13.07 5.27
C LEU A 43 -0.34 -13.41 6.11
N ILE A 44 0.67 -14.03 5.53
CA ILE A 44 1.92 -14.39 6.19
C ILE A 44 2.78 -13.14 6.46
N ALA A 45 2.98 -12.28 5.45
CA ALA A 45 3.78 -11.06 5.58
C ALA A 45 3.20 -10.06 6.61
N THR A 46 1.88 -10.11 6.84
CA THR A 46 1.19 -9.25 7.83
C THR A 46 0.94 -9.95 9.18
N GLY A 47 1.41 -11.19 9.34
CA GLY A 47 1.17 -12.01 10.54
C GLY A 47 -0.32 -12.23 10.84
N ARG A 48 -1.18 -12.24 9.81
CA ARG A 48 -2.65 -12.37 9.89
C ARG A 48 -3.32 -11.38 10.84
N SER A 49 -2.68 -10.24 11.07
CA SER A 49 -3.07 -9.31 12.16
C SER A 49 -3.97 -8.15 11.72
N ILE A 50 -4.15 -7.94 10.41
CA ILE A 50 -5.00 -6.87 9.90
C ILE A 50 -6.45 -7.33 10.06
N ASN A 51 -7.19 -6.63 10.93
CA ASN A 51 -8.60 -6.90 11.16
C ASN A 51 -9.40 -6.69 9.85
N LYS A 52 -10.22 -7.66 9.46
CA LYS A 52 -11.08 -7.60 8.28
C LYS A 52 -12.37 -6.80 8.53
N GLU A 53 -12.71 -6.57 9.79
CA GLU A 53 -13.86 -5.74 10.16
C GLU A 53 -13.77 -4.38 9.49
N ARG A 54 -14.91 -3.95 8.96
CA ARG A 54 -15.05 -2.69 8.24
C ARG A 54 -14.06 -2.52 7.07
N MET A 55 -13.65 -3.63 6.45
CA MET A 55 -12.82 -3.68 5.22
C MET A 55 -11.44 -3.01 5.37
N LYS A 56 -10.84 -3.06 6.56
CA LYS A 56 -9.52 -2.44 6.79
C LYS A 56 -8.40 -3.13 6.00
N ASP A 57 -8.46 -4.44 5.82
CA ASP A 57 -7.54 -5.19 4.95
C ASP A 57 -7.62 -4.73 3.48
N GLN A 58 -8.84 -4.61 2.94
CA GLN A 58 -9.05 -4.07 1.60
C GLN A 58 -8.56 -2.63 1.48
N TYR A 59 -8.74 -1.81 2.53
CA TYR A 59 -8.22 -0.44 2.54
C TYR A 59 -6.68 -0.42 2.46
N VAL A 60 -5.99 -1.31 3.20
CA VAL A 60 -4.53 -1.45 3.13
C VAL A 60 -4.08 -1.82 1.72
N VAL A 61 -4.66 -2.88 1.16
CA VAL A 61 -4.29 -3.36 -0.17
C VAL A 61 -4.61 -2.33 -1.25
N LEU A 62 -5.76 -1.66 -1.18
CA LEU A 62 -6.15 -0.64 -2.14
C LEU A 62 -5.16 0.53 -2.16
N ARG A 63 -4.73 0.99 -0.99
CA ARG A 63 -3.72 2.05 -0.88
C ARG A 63 -2.37 1.61 -1.44
N ALA A 64 -1.92 0.42 -1.05
CA ALA A 64 -0.66 -0.14 -1.51
C ALA A 64 -0.63 -0.25 -3.05
N MET A 65 -1.68 -0.81 -3.65
CA MET A 65 -1.79 -0.96 -5.10
C MET A 65 -1.83 0.40 -5.82
N ALA A 66 -2.64 1.34 -5.32
CA ALA A 66 -2.79 2.66 -5.94
C ALA A 66 -1.48 3.46 -5.92
N PHE A 67 -0.78 3.50 -4.78
CA PHE A 67 0.50 4.19 -4.70
C PHE A 67 1.62 3.43 -5.43
N LEU A 68 1.62 2.10 -5.41
CA LEU A 68 2.58 1.28 -6.16
C LEU A 68 2.51 1.61 -7.67
N MET A 69 1.31 1.61 -8.26
CA MET A 69 1.13 1.96 -9.68
C MET A 69 1.47 3.43 -9.97
N LEU A 70 1.11 4.35 -9.06
CA LEU A 70 1.44 5.77 -9.19
C LEU A 70 2.96 5.99 -9.26
N HIS A 71 3.70 5.47 -8.27
CA HIS A 71 5.14 5.71 -8.15
C HIS A 71 5.97 4.92 -9.17
N ARG A 72 5.46 3.80 -9.68
CA ARG A 72 6.05 3.11 -10.84
C ARG A 72 5.78 3.80 -12.18
N GLY A 73 5.00 4.88 -12.19
CA GLY A 73 4.81 5.75 -13.35
C GLY A 73 3.68 5.34 -14.28
N GLU A 74 2.81 4.39 -13.90
CA GLU A 74 1.67 3.94 -14.73
C GLU A 74 0.70 5.08 -15.05
N PHE A 75 0.64 6.08 -14.18
CA PHE A 75 -0.29 7.20 -14.28
C PHE A 75 0.36 8.49 -14.80
N LYS A 76 1.62 8.44 -15.26
CA LYS A 76 2.37 9.64 -15.69
C LYS A 76 1.62 10.47 -16.73
N ASP A 77 0.91 9.81 -17.64
CA ASP A 77 0.13 10.42 -18.72
C ASP A 77 -1.37 10.51 -18.41
N ILE A 78 -1.77 10.25 -17.16
CA ILE A 78 -3.16 10.28 -16.68
C ILE A 78 -3.27 11.31 -15.55
N PRO A 79 -3.47 12.61 -15.85
CA PRO A 79 -3.54 13.68 -14.85
C PRO A 79 -4.62 13.46 -13.79
N ALA A 80 -5.68 12.74 -14.17
CA ALA A 80 -6.79 12.34 -13.30
C ALA A 80 -6.43 11.19 -12.34
N LEU A 81 -5.22 10.65 -12.36
CA LEU A 81 -4.75 9.65 -11.38
C LEU A 81 -3.54 10.14 -10.58
N GLN A 82 -3.16 11.41 -10.75
CA GLN A 82 -2.13 12.02 -9.91
C GLN A 82 -2.66 12.29 -8.50
N TYR A 83 -1.80 12.02 -7.50
CA TYR A 83 -2.12 12.26 -6.11
C TYR A 83 -2.01 13.75 -5.75
N ARG A 84 -3.04 14.29 -5.09
CA ARG A 84 -3.15 15.73 -4.79
C ARG A 84 -3.41 16.01 -3.31
N GLY A 85 -3.11 15.06 -2.43
CA GLY A 85 -3.29 15.21 -0.98
C GLY A 85 -4.67 14.81 -0.46
N ASP A 86 -5.59 14.40 -1.34
CA ASP A 86 -6.87 13.79 -0.97
C ASP A 86 -6.82 12.29 -1.27
N ILE A 87 -6.62 11.50 -0.22
CA ILE A 87 -6.62 10.04 -0.33
C ILE A 87 -7.96 9.51 -0.80
N ASP A 88 -9.06 10.09 -0.35
CA ASP A 88 -10.34 9.46 -0.55
C ASP A 88 -10.80 9.56 -2.00
N ASP A 89 -10.58 10.73 -2.59
CA ASP A 89 -10.76 11.01 -4.00
C ASP A 89 -9.76 10.21 -4.86
N PHE A 90 -8.48 10.14 -4.46
CA PHE A 90 -7.48 9.37 -5.21
C PHE A 90 -7.86 7.89 -5.32
N LEU A 91 -8.24 7.25 -4.20
CA LEU A 91 -8.63 5.84 -4.21
C LEU A 91 -9.94 5.62 -4.99
N ALA A 92 -10.88 6.56 -4.93
CA ALA A 92 -12.10 6.47 -5.75
C ALA A 92 -11.77 6.52 -7.25
N ARG A 93 -10.93 7.47 -7.68
CA ARG A 93 -10.47 7.57 -9.08
C ARG A 93 -9.70 6.33 -9.52
N PHE A 94 -8.83 5.78 -8.66
CA PHE A 94 -8.14 4.53 -8.92
C PHE A 94 -9.09 3.35 -9.10
N MET A 95 -10.10 3.19 -8.23
CA MET A 95 -11.09 2.11 -8.37
C MET A 95 -11.89 2.22 -9.68
N VAL A 96 -12.31 3.43 -10.07
CA VAL A 96 -12.97 3.68 -11.35
C VAL A 96 -12.06 3.31 -12.52
N TYR A 97 -10.80 3.75 -12.49
CA TYR A 97 -9.82 3.39 -13.53
C TYR A 97 -9.65 1.87 -13.67
N VAL A 98 -9.45 1.15 -12.56
CA VAL A 98 -9.31 -0.32 -12.57
C VAL A 98 -10.58 -1.00 -13.11
N ASN A 99 -11.76 -0.47 -12.79
CA ASN A 99 -13.02 -1.02 -13.26
C ASN A 99 -13.25 -0.80 -14.76
N ASP A 100 -12.93 0.39 -15.28
CA ASP A 100 -13.47 0.83 -16.57
C ASP A 100 -12.40 1.00 -17.65
N ASN A 101 -11.16 1.34 -17.28
CA ASN A 101 -10.14 1.78 -18.25
C ASN A 101 -8.86 0.96 -18.23
N ALA A 102 -8.51 0.32 -17.11
CA ALA A 102 -7.25 -0.40 -16.99
C ALA A 102 -7.21 -1.63 -17.91
N PRO A 103 -6.13 -1.84 -18.68
CA PRO A 103 -5.90 -3.08 -19.41
C PRO A 103 -5.86 -4.26 -18.45
N GLU A 104 -6.53 -5.36 -18.79
CA GLU A 104 -6.59 -6.54 -17.92
C GLU A 104 -5.21 -7.11 -17.62
N LYS A 105 -4.33 -7.20 -18.64
CA LYS A 105 -2.95 -7.65 -18.46
C LYS A 105 -2.20 -6.82 -17.43
N LEU A 106 -2.37 -5.50 -17.45
CA LEU A 106 -1.72 -4.59 -16.50
C LEU A 106 -2.13 -4.93 -15.07
N ILE A 107 -3.41 -5.15 -14.83
CA ILE A 107 -3.93 -5.50 -13.49
C ILE A 107 -3.38 -6.84 -13.03
N VAL A 108 -3.37 -7.85 -13.91
CA VAL A 108 -2.80 -9.18 -13.60
C VAL A 108 -1.30 -9.08 -13.26
N ASP A 109 -0.54 -8.29 -14.01
CA ASP A 109 0.89 -8.08 -13.76
C ASP A 109 1.11 -7.45 -12.37
N TYR A 110 0.30 -6.45 -11.99
CA TYR A 110 0.38 -5.80 -10.69
C TYR A 110 -0.12 -6.66 -9.53
N GLU A 111 -1.12 -7.52 -9.74
CA GLU A 111 -1.52 -8.52 -8.76
C GLU A 111 -0.36 -9.46 -8.44
N ASN A 112 0.29 -10.01 -9.47
CA ASN A 112 1.44 -10.90 -9.30
C ASN A 112 2.62 -10.18 -8.64
N LEU A 113 2.87 -8.93 -9.02
CA LEU A 113 3.91 -8.11 -8.41
C LEU A 113 3.63 -7.87 -6.92
N PHE A 114 2.39 -7.57 -6.54
CA PHE A 114 2.02 -7.41 -5.14
C PHE A 114 2.26 -8.68 -4.32
N ILE A 115 1.83 -9.84 -4.84
CA ILE A 115 2.07 -11.14 -4.18
C ILE A 115 3.56 -11.37 -3.97
N ARG A 116 4.38 -11.11 -4.99
CA ARG A 116 5.84 -11.19 -4.87
C ARG A 116 6.41 -10.21 -3.86
N CYS A 117 5.92 -8.97 -3.79
CA CYS A 117 6.35 -8.01 -2.77
C CYS A 117 6.06 -8.52 -1.35
N MET A 118 4.92 -9.19 -1.14
CA MET A 118 4.59 -9.79 0.15
C MET A 118 5.53 -10.95 0.50
N GLN A 119 5.84 -11.81 -0.47
CA GLN A 119 6.80 -12.89 -0.30
C GLN A 119 8.19 -12.36 0.07
N ILE A 120 8.71 -11.39 -0.69
CA ILE A 120 10.01 -10.74 -0.43
C ILE A 120 10.04 -10.08 0.95
N SER A 121 8.96 -9.39 1.33
CA SER A 121 8.85 -8.77 2.66
C SER A 121 9.02 -9.81 3.77
N TYR A 122 8.34 -10.94 3.65
CA TYR A 122 8.44 -12.01 4.64
C TYR A 122 9.81 -12.68 4.65
N ASP A 123 10.39 -12.95 3.49
CA ASP A 123 11.71 -13.60 3.39
C ASP A 123 12.82 -12.73 3.98
N LEU A 124 12.72 -11.40 3.83
CA LEU A 124 13.71 -10.45 4.35
C LEU A 124 13.49 -10.08 5.82
N LEU A 125 12.24 -9.86 6.22
CA LEU A 125 11.91 -9.17 7.48
C LEU A 125 10.94 -9.97 8.37
N GLY A 126 10.48 -11.13 7.91
CA GLY A 126 9.45 -11.93 8.56
C GLY A 126 8.11 -11.20 8.70
N GLU A 127 7.30 -11.65 9.66
CA GLU A 127 5.94 -11.14 9.91
C GLU A 127 5.88 -9.73 10.56
N ASN A 128 7.04 -9.09 10.76
CA ASN A 128 7.17 -7.78 11.38
C ASN A 128 7.71 -6.71 10.42
N GLY A 129 7.93 -7.03 9.14
CA GLY A 129 8.49 -6.09 8.16
C GLY A 129 7.73 -4.76 8.05
N PHE A 130 6.39 -4.81 8.13
CA PHE A 130 5.54 -3.62 8.03
C PHE A 130 5.19 -3.00 9.39
N ARG A 131 6.04 -3.18 10.40
CA ARG A 131 5.86 -2.61 11.74
C ARG A 131 7.08 -1.81 12.14
N PHE A 132 6.85 -0.73 12.86
CA PHE A 132 7.90 -0.11 13.63
C PHE A 132 8.25 -0.94 14.85
N SER A 133 9.50 -0.82 15.28
CA SER A 133 9.98 -1.43 16.52
C SER A 133 9.18 -0.90 17.71
N GLY A 134 9.05 -1.75 18.73
CA GLY A 134 8.41 -1.41 19.99
C GLY A 134 9.23 -1.93 21.16
N ASN A 135 9.14 -1.24 22.30
CA ASN A 135 9.86 -1.59 23.53
C ASN A 135 9.27 -2.85 24.18
N GLY A 136 9.44 -4.01 23.53
CA GLY A 136 8.87 -5.31 23.95
C GLY A 136 7.40 -5.52 23.59
N ILE A 137 6.73 -4.52 23.00
CA ILE A 137 5.33 -4.61 22.55
C ILE A 137 5.28 -4.66 21.03
N ARG A 138 4.61 -5.68 20.48
CA ARG A 138 4.37 -5.80 19.03
C ARG A 138 3.38 -4.73 18.57
N ARG A 139 3.86 -3.74 17.83
CA ARG A 139 3.06 -2.64 17.27
C ARG A 139 2.17 -3.11 16.11
N PRO A 140 1.04 -2.44 15.83
CA PRO A 140 0.20 -2.75 14.67
C PRO A 140 0.94 -2.52 13.34
N ILE A 141 0.41 -3.09 12.25
CA ILE A 141 0.93 -2.83 10.89
C ILE A 141 0.76 -1.33 10.62
N ASN A 142 1.84 -0.67 10.19
CA ASN A 142 1.81 0.73 9.85
C ASN A 142 1.50 0.89 8.35
N MET A 143 0.43 1.64 8.04
CA MET A 143 -0.12 1.75 6.69
C MET A 143 0.82 2.49 5.72
N PRO A 144 1.32 3.71 6.00
CA PRO A 144 2.31 4.34 5.12
C PRO A 144 3.60 3.54 4.95
N LEU A 145 4.04 2.82 6.00
CA LEU A 145 5.21 1.94 5.91
C LEU A 145 4.95 0.77 4.96
N PHE A 146 3.74 0.18 5.03
CA PHE A 146 3.31 -0.87 4.12
C PHE A 146 3.35 -0.41 2.66
N GLU A 147 2.87 0.80 2.37
CA GLU A 147 2.93 1.40 1.03
C GLU A 147 4.37 1.58 0.53
N ALA A 148 5.22 2.21 1.35
CA ALA A 148 6.60 2.52 0.99
C ALA A 148 7.41 1.24 0.73
N LEU A 149 7.34 0.27 1.65
CA LEU A 149 8.07 -0.99 1.50
C LEU A 149 7.52 -1.85 0.36
N SER A 150 6.20 -1.87 0.11
CA SER A 150 5.63 -2.57 -1.05
C SER A 150 6.18 -2.01 -2.37
N TYR A 151 6.37 -0.69 -2.45
CA TYR A 151 7.03 -0.05 -3.59
C TYR A 151 8.50 -0.44 -3.72
N LEU A 152 9.27 -0.38 -2.62
CA LEU A 152 10.68 -0.82 -2.62
C LEU A 152 10.82 -2.28 -3.11
N PHE A 153 10.04 -3.20 -2.54
CA PHE A 153 10.10 -4.61 -2.90
C PHE A 153 9.71 -4.90 -4.35
N SER A 154 8.99 -3.99 -5.01
CA SER A 154 8.64 -4.13 -6.43
C SER A 154 9.86 -4.05 -7.37
N PHE A 155 11.01 -3.59 -6.86
CA PHE A 155 12.28 -3.54 -7.59
C PHE A 155 13.29 -4.61 -7.15
N VAL A 156 12.98 -5.36 -6.09
CA VAL A 156 13.85 -6.43 -5.60
C VAL A 156 13.59 -7.69 -6.43
N PRO A 157 14.57 -8.24 -7.18
CA PRO A 157 14.39 -9.44 -7.97
C PRO A 157 14.16 -10.64 -7.06
N GLU A 158 13.58 -11.69 -7.63
CA GLU A 158 13.17 -12.90 -6.92
C GLU A 158 14.35 -13.64 -6.28
N LYS A 159 15.55 -13.51 -6.87
CA LYS A 159 16.78 -14.07 -6.33
C LYS A 159 17.73 -12.94 -6.00
N ILE A 160 18.11 -12.87 -4.73
CA ILE A 160 19.07 -11.90 -4.22
C ILE A 160 20.22 -12.66 -3.57
N ASP A 161 21.45 -12.18 -3.73
CA ASP A 161 22.57 -12.76 -2.97
C ASP A 161 22.54 -12.31 -1.51
N TYR A 162 23.19 -13.10 -0.63
CA TYR A 162 23.17 -12.87 0.81
C TYR A 162 23.78 -11.52 1.24
N THR A 163 24.83 -11.07 0.55
CA THR A 163 25.52 -9.82 0.89
C THR A 163 24.63 -8.64 0.55
N TRP A 164 23.95 -8.72 -0.60
CA TRP A 164 22.98 -7.72 -0.99
C TRP A 164 21.74 -7.71 -0.07
N ALA A 165 21.19 -8.89 0.26
CA ALA A 165 20.09 -9.02 1.22
C ALA A 165 20.41 -8.35 2.56
N SER A 166 21.61 -8.60 3.10
CA SER A 166 22.05 -8.03 4.37
C SER A 166 22.12 -6.51 4.35
N ARG A 167 22.61 -5.91 3.25
CA ARG A 167 22.65 -4.44 3.09
C ARG A 167 21.26 -3.85 2.97
N LEU A 168 20.38 -4.47 2.19
CA LEU A 168 19.00 -4.03 2.02
C LEU A 168 18.25 -4.05 3.36
N ILE A 169 18.43 -5.08 4.18
CA ILE A 169 17.83 -5.15 5.52
C ILE A 169 18.31 -3.99 6.40
N LEU A 170 19.63 -3.68 6.39
CA LEU A 170 20.17 -2.54 7.15
C LEU A 170 19.61 -1.19 6.68
N ASP A 171 19.51 -0.97 5.37
CA ASP A 171 18.90 0.24 4.80
C ASP A 171 17.42 0.36 5.19
N ILE A 172 16.67 -0.76 5.18
CA ILE A 172 15.26 -0.79 5.58
C ILE A 172 15.11 -0.45 7.06
N GLU A 173 15.90 -1.06 7.94
CA GLU A 173 15.81 -0.77 9.38
C GLU A 173 16.18 0.69 9.69
N SER A 174 17.22 1.22 9.04
CA SER A 174 17.58 2.63 9.17
C SER A 174 16.45 3.58 8.74
N VAL A 175 15.77 3.28 7.63
CA VAL A 175 14.64 4.11 7.18
C VAL A 175 13.40 3.91 8.05
N LYS A 176 13.17 2.72 8.61
CA LYS A 176 12.08 2.49 9.57
C LYS A 176 12.28 3.34 10.83
N GLU A 177 13.50 3.45 11.34
CA GLU A 177 13.84 4.36 12.44
C GLU A 177 13.61 5.83 12.04
N GLU A 178 14.11 6.28 10.88
CA GLU A 178 13.86 7.65 10.38
C GLU A 178 12.36 7.95 10.30
N PHE A 179 11.57 6.99 9.81
CA PHE A 179 10.13 7.14 9.65
C PHE A 179 9.41 7.25 10.99
N ASP A 180 9.72 6.38 11.95
CA ASP A 180 9.08 6.36 13.27
C ASP A 180 9.37 7.63 14.09
N ASP A 181 10.59 8.16 13.98
CA ASP A 181 10.99 9.42 14.62
C ASP A 181 10.49 10.67 13.86
N SER A 182 9.94 10.50 12.65
CA SER A 182 9.48 11.61 11.84
C SER A 182 8.07 12.08 12.19
N ARG A 183 7.82 13.37 11.98
CA ARG A 183 6.46 13.94 11.98
C ARG A 183 5.58 13.46 10.80
N TYR A 184 6.19 12.87 9.78
CA TYR A 184 5.50 12.46 8.54
C TYR A 184 4.72 11.14 8.68
N PHE A 185 4.96 10.39 9.77
CA PHE A 185 4.25 9.16 10.11
C PHE A 185 3.34 9.28 11.34
N SER A 186 3.34 10.44 12.01
CA SER A 186 2.53 10.74 13.20
C SER A 186 1.53 11.90 12.99
N GLY A 187 1.77 12.77 12.01
CA GLY A 187 0.89 13.88 11.63
C GLY A 187 -0.07 13.56 10.47
N ASN A 188 -0.21 14.48 9.53
CA ASN A 188 -0.99 14.26 8.31
C ASN A 188 -0.23 13.37 7.30
N ILE A 189 -0.29 12.07 7.52
CA ILE A 189 0.38 11.02 6.72
C ILE A 189 -0.02 11.02 5.23
N ASP A 190 -1.17 11.62 4.91
CA ASP A 190 -1.75 11.69 3.56
C ASP A 190 -1.44 13.02 2.87
N SER A 191 -0.79 13.98 3.53
CA SER A 191 -0.30 15.19 2.85
C SER A 191 0.66 14.81 1.72
N THR A 192 0.64 15.56 0.61
CA THR A 192 1.57 15.35 -0.51
C THR A 192 3.02 15.32 -0.04
N THR A 193 3.39 16.18 0.92
CA THR A 193 4.73 16.17 1.55
C THR A 193 5.06 14.86 2.25
N SER A 194 4.12 14.28 3.01
CA SER A 194 4.36 13.00 3.72
C SER A 194 4.41 11.82 2.75
N VAL A 195 3.66 11.90 1.64
CA VAL A 195 3.73 10.93 0.53
C VAL A 195 5.09 11.01 -0.17
N SER A 196 5.48 12.19 -0.66
CA SER A 196 6.81 12.38 -1.26
C SER A 196 7.91 11.94 -0.32
N PHE A 197 7.84 12.34 0.97
CA PHE A 197 8.84 11.96 1.97
C PHE A 197 9.12 10.46 1.98
N ARG A 198 8.09 9.60 2.09
CA ARG A 198 8.29 8.16 2.22
C ARG A 198 8.76 7.49 0.92
N PHE A 199 8.25 7.91 -0.24
CA PHE A 199 8.65 7.32 -1.52
C PHE A 199 10.03 7.79 -1.97
N ASP A 200 10.41 9.05 -1.71
CA ASP A 200 11.76 9.57 -2.00
C ASP A 200 12.85 8.77 -1.25
N ARG A 201 12.56 8.27 -0.04
CA ARG A 201 13.51 7.39 0.69
C ARG A 201 13.64 6.04 0.03
N MET A 202 12.55 5.48 -0.47
CA MET A 202 12.59 4.23 -1.21
C MET A 202 13.38 4.41 -2.51
N ASP A 203 13.18 5.51 -3.25
CA ASP A 203 13.95 5.82 -4.46
C ASP A 203 15.45 5.94 -4.17
N LYS A 204 15.83 6.55 -3.04
CA LYS A 204 17.25 6.58 -2.61
C LYS A 204 17.83 5.19 -2.34
N ILE A 205 17.03 4.25 -1.80
CA ILE A 205 17.48 2.86 -1.63
C ILE A 205 17.58 2.18 -3.00
N ILE A 206 16.55 2.29 -3.84
CA ILE A 206 16.48 1.68 -5.17
C ILE A 206 17.67 2.15 -6.04
N ASN A 207 17.94 3.46 -6.09
CA ASN A 207 19.03 4.02 -6.89
C ASN A 207 20.41 3.59 -6.40
N ARG A 208 20.60 3.32 -5.11
CA ARG A 208 21.87 2.79 -4.59
C ARG A 208 22.08 1.31 -4.94
N ILE A 209 20.98 0.59 -5.15
CA ILE A 209 20.97 -0.84 -5.44
C ILE A 209 21.08 -1.13 -6.94
N GLN A 210 20.53 -0.25 -7.79
CA GLN A 210 20.45 -0.48 -9.22
C GLN A 210 21.75 -0.24 -10.02
N LEU A 211 22.84 0.19 -9.36
CA LEU A 211 24.11 0.61 -9.98
C LEU A 211 23.97 1.76 -10.99
#